data_AF-A0A1Y4MPB6-F1
#
_entry.id   AF-A0A1Y4MPB6-F1
#
_cell.length_a   1.000
_cell.length_b   1.000
_cell.length_c   1.000
_cell.angle_alpha   90.00
_cell.angle_beta   90.00
_cell.angle_gamma   90.00
#
_symmetry.space_group_name_H-M   'P 1'
#
loop_
_entity.id
_entity.type
_entity.pdbx_description
1 polymer ?
#
loop_
_entity_poly.entity_id
_entity_poly.type
_entity_poly.pdbx_seq_one_letter_code
_entity_poly.pdbx_strand_id
1 'polypeptide(L)'
;MIDIKTGKFMNGVKFEKSARFGQQCVFGDKTVFADGSVIGRGCKIGKNSIIGDCSVILHNCEIGDGSVIGKNCIVFSGCKLGENVTVSKGVLWQSEGFSAK
;
A
#
# COMPACT_ATOMS: atom_id res chain seq x y z
N MET A 1 15.56 -1.59 -9.84
CA MET A 1 16.14 -1.48 -8.49
C MET A 1 15.07 -0.92 -7.56
N ILE A 2 14.68 -1.68 -6.54
CA ILE A 2 13.75 -1.25 -5.49
C ILE A 2 14.64 -0.67 -4.38
N ASP A 3 14.66 0.65 -4.29
CA ASP A 3 15.62 1.39 -3.47
C ASP A 3 15.07 1.63 -2.06
N ILE A 4 15.66 0.94 -1.08
CA ILE A 4 15.26 0.89 0.34
C ILE A 4 15.42 2.25 1.07
N LYS A 5 15.96 3.30 0.43
CA LYS A 5 16.45 4.51 1.11
C LYS A 5 15.70 5.84 0.85
N THR A 6 14.61 5.86 0.09
CA THR A 6 13.99 7.14 -0.37
C THR A 6 12.53 7.38 0.06
N GLY A 7 12.05 6.64 1.07
CA GLY A 7 10.74 6.89 1.69
C GLY A 7 10.83 7.90 2.83
N LYS A 8 9.84 8.79 2.96
CA LYS A 8 9.64 9.52 4.21
C LYS A 8 8.90 8.60 5.17
N PHE A 9 9.64 8.05 6.14
CA PHE A 9 9.09 7.22 7.19
C PHE A 9 8.71 8.11 8.38
N MET A 10 7.45 8.02 8.81
CA MET A 10 7.03 8.58 10.10
C MET A 10 7.29 7.55 11.23
N ASN A 11 7.01 7.90 12.48
CA ASN A 11 7.41 7.07 13.62
C ASN A 11 6.57 5.78 13.73
N GLY A 12 7.24 4.66 14.02
CA GLY A 12 6.58 3.40 14.35
C GLY A 12 6.09 2.58 13.15
N VAL A 13 6.64 2.79 11.95
CA VAL A 13 6.37 1.92 10.81
C VAL A 13 7.02 0.55 11.02
N LYS A 14 6.25 -0.52 10.80
CA LYS A 14 6.72 -1.91 10.90
C LYS A 14 6.74 -2.55 9.51
N PHE A 15 7.87 -3.16 9.16
CA PHE A 15 8.05 -3.89 7.92
C PHE A 15 8.41 -5.35 8.23
N GLU A 16 7.67 -6.29 7.65
CA GLU A 16 8.05 -7.71 7.64
C GLU A 16 9.15 -7.99 6.59
N LYS A 17 9.79 -9.16 6.69
CA LYS A 17 11.04 -9.50 5.98
C LYS A 17 11.01 -9.29 4.46
N SER A 18 9.90 -9.54 3.78
CA SER A 18 9.82 -9.47 2.31
C SER A 18 9.08 -8.25 1.79
N ALA A 19 8.75 -7.26 2.65
CA ALA A 19 8.09 -6.04 2.23
C ALA A 19 9.01 -5.20 1.30
N ARG A 20 8.46 -4.73 0.18
CA ARG A 20 9.18 -3.96 -0.84
C ARG A 20 8.45 -2.66 -1.13
N PHE A 21 9.15 -1.54 -1.22
CA PHE A 21 8.54 -0.24 -1.51
C PHE A 21 9.33 0.55 -2.55
N GLY A 22 8.60 1.32 -3.37
CA GLY A 22 9.15 2.20 -4.38
C GLY A 22 9.69 3.51 -3.81
N GLN A 23 10.32 4.29 -4.68
CA GLN A 23 10.83 5.62 -4.31
C GLN A 23 9.69 6.61 -4.03
N GLN A 24 9.98 7.69 -3.32
CA GLN A 24 9.02 8.78 -3.05
C GLN A 24 7.72 8.33 -2.35
N CYS A 25 7.75 7.22 -1.61
CA CYS A 25 6.62 6.82 -0.79
C CYS A 25 6.57 7.62 0.50
N VAL A 26 5.36 7.88 0.98
CA VAL A 26 5.08 8.51 2.27
C VAL A 26 4.32 7.51 3.11
N PHE A 27 4.82 7.22 4.31
CA PHE A 27 4.21 6.28 5.24
C PHE A 27 3.86 6.98 6.54
N GLY A 28 2.58 6.92 6.92
CA GLY A 28 2.06 7.45 8.16
C GLY A 28 2.55 6.68 9.39
N ASP A 29 2.43 7.32 10.54
CA ASP A 29 2.77 6.72 11.83
C ASP A 29 2.03 5.40 12.08
N LYS A 30 2.70 4.46 12.76
CA LYS A 30 2.11 3.16 13.16
C LYS A 30 1.55 2.32 12.01
N THR A 31 2.06 2.50 10.79
CA THR A 31 1.71 1.64 9.66
C THR A 31 2.38 0.28 9.75
N VAL A 32 1.69 -0.76 9.28
CA VAL A 32 2.18 -2.13 9.30
C VAL A 32 2.17 -2.70 7.89
N PHE A 33 3.31 -3.20 7.44
CA PHE A 33 3.49 -3.86 6.15
C PHE A 33 3.81 -5.32 6.38
N ALA A 34 2.86 -6.19 6.04
CA ALA A 34 3.00 -7.64 6.19
C ALA A 34 3.92 -8.25 5.12
N ASP A 35 4.18 -9.55 5.24
CA ASP A 35 5.20 -10.22 4.44
C ASP A 35 4.82 -10.28 2.96
N GLY A 36 5.81 -10.06 2.10
CA GLY A 36 5.62 -10.07 0.64
C GLY A 36 4.77 -8.90 0.10
N SER A 37 4.44 -7.90 0.92
CA SER A 37 3.76 -6.69 0.44
C SER A 37 4.66 -5.89 -0.49
N VAL A 38 4.09 -5.36 -1.57
CA VAL A 38 4.79 -4.55 -2.58
C VAL A 38 4.10 -3.21 -2.71
N ILE A 39 4.82 -2.12 -2.55
CA ILE A 39 4.33 -0.76 -2.67
C ILE A 39 5.04 -0.06 -3.83
N GLY A 40 4.26 0.48 -4.77
CA GLY A 40 4.76 1.20 -5.93
C GLY A 40 5.29 2.59 -5.58
N ARG A 41 6.10 3.16 -6.47
CA ARG A 41 6.60 4.54 -6.37
C ARG A 41 5.46 5.55 -6.14
N GLY A 42 5.72 6.57 -5.32
CA GLY A 42 4.82 7.72 -5.14
C GLY A 42 3.56 7.43 -4.33
N CYS A 43 3.50 6.28 -3.65
CA CYS A 43 2.37 5.94 -2.81
C CYS A 43 2.35 6.76 -1.52
N LYS A 44 1.15 7.07 -1.05
CA LYS A 44 0.92 7.67 0.27
C LYS A 44 0.08 6.68 1.08
N ILE A 45 0.61 6.24 2.20
CA ILE A 45 -0.09 5.38 3.15
C ILE A 45 -0.35 6.20 4.41
N GLY A 46 -1.61 6.29 4.79
CA GLY A 46 -2.07 6.97 5.99
C GLY A 46 -1.61 6.32 7.30
N LYS A 47 -1.86 6.98 8.42
CA LYS A 47 -1.50 6.52 9.77
C LYS A 47 -2.37 5.34 10.20
N ASN A 48 -1.85 4.46 11.05
CA ASN A 48 -2.54 3.25 11.54
C ASN A 48 -3.05 2.33 10.42
N SER A 49 -2.52 2.44 9.20
CA SER A 49 -2.94 1.60 8.09
C SER A 49 -2.17 0.28 8.07
N ILE A 50 -2.86 -0.79 7.67
CA ILE A 50 -2.32 -2.15 7.69
C ILE A 50 -2.35 -2.69 6.26
N ILE A 51 -1.21 -3.13 5.75
CA ILE A 51 -1.08 -3.78 4.44
C ILE A 51 -0.88 -5.28 4.66
N GLY A 52 -1.85 -6.07 4.20
CA GLY A 52 -1.86 -7.53 4.35
C GLY A 52 -0.85 -8.24 3.46
N ASP A 53 -0.60 -9.51 3.78
CA ASP A 53 0.42 -10.33 3.13
C ASP A 53 0.19 -10.45 1.62
N CYS A 54 1.29 -10.49 0.86
CA CYS A 54 1.29 -10.62 -0.60
C CYS A 54 0.41 -9.58 -1.33
N SER A 55 0.17 -8.43 -0.71
CA SER A 55 -0.61 -7.36 -1.32
C SER A 55 0.27 -6.47 -2.19
N VAL A 56 -0.24 -6.08 -3.35
CA VAL A 56 0.47 -5.26 -4.33
C VAL A 56 -0.25 -3.92 -4.48
N ILE A 57 0.38 -2.86 -4.03
CA ILE A 57 -0.04 -1.48 -4.25
C ILE A 57 0.82 -0.93 -5.39
N LEU A 58 0.20 -0.51 -6.48
CA LEU A 58 0.88 0.03 -7.65
C LEU A 58 1.22 1.52 -7.47
N HIS A 59 1.57 2.24 -8.53
CA HIS A 59 2.16 3.59 -8.43
C HIS A 59 1.13 4.69 -8.10
N ASN A 60 1.55 5.74 -7.39
CA ASN A 60 0.72 6.92 -7.10
C ASN A 60 -0.61 6.59 -6.39
N CYS A 61 -0.65 5.55 -5.57
CA CYS A 61 -1.84 5.22 -4.78
C CYS A 61 -1.89 6.06 -3.50
N GLU A 62 -3.09 6.43 -3.07
CA GLU A 62 -3.32 7.10 -1.79
C GLU A 62 -4.19 6.19 -0.92
N ILE A 63 -3.71 5.81 0.26
CA ILE A 63 -4.46 5.04 1.25
C ILE A 63 -4.69 5.96 2.45
N GLY A 64 -5.95 6.19 2.80
CA GLY A 64 -6.31 6.99 3.97
C GLY A 64 -5.88 6.37 5.30
N ASP A 65 -5.99 7.17 6.35
CA ASP A 65 -5.68 6.79 7.73
C ASP A 65 -6.66 5.71 8.24
N GLY A 66 -6.16 4.77 9.03
CA GLY A 66 -6.95 3.68 9.64
C GLY A 66 -7.41 2.60 8.66
N SER A 67 -6.91 2.63 7.42
CA SER A 67 -7.35 1.70 6.38
C SER A 67 -6.61 0.36 6.44
N VAL A 68 -7.33 -0.72 6.19
CA VAL A 68 -6.81 -2.09 6.29
C VAL A 68 -6.93 -2.76 4.94
N ILE A 69 -5.80 -3.12 4.34
CA ILE A 69 -5.74 -3.95 3.15
C ILE A 69 -5.60 -5.42 3.56
N GLY A 70 -6.56 -6.25 3.15
CA GLY A 70 -6.52 -7.70 3.35
C GLY A 70 -5.40 -8.38 2.55
N LYS A 71 -5.22 -9.68 2.76
CA LYS A 71 -4.17 -10.46 2.07
C LYS A 71 -4.48 -10.65 0.58
N ASN A 72 -3.45 -10.81 -0.26
CA ASN A 72 -3.56 -11.02 -1.71
C ASN A 72 -4.40 -9.93 -2.42
N CYS A 73 -4.35 -8.69 -1.96
CA CYS A 73 -5.04 -7.60 -2.63
C CYS A 73 -4.14 -6.94 -3.67
N ILE A 74 -4.73 -6.44 -4.75
CA ILE A 74 -4.00 -5.68 -5.77
C ILE A 74 -4.69 -4.34 -5.92
N VAL A 75 -3.98 -3.25 -5.64
CA VAL A 75 -4.45 -1.87 -5.79
C VAL A 75 -3.75 -1.26 -6.98
N PHE A 76 -4.50 -0.85 -8.00
CA PHE A 76 -3.98 -0.30 -9.25
C PHE A 76 -3.45 1.13 -9.11
N SER A 77 -2.58 1.51 -10.06
CA SER A 77 -1.94 2.81 -10.07
C SER A 77 -2.98 3.93 -10.06
N GLY A 78 -2.80 4.94 -9.20
CA GLY A 78 -3.70 6.08 -9.09
C GLY A 78 -4.97 5.83 -8.26
N CYS A 79 -5.13 4.65 -7.66
CA CYS A 79 -6.25 4.39 -6.75
C CYS A 79 -6.16 5.23 -5.48
N LYS A 80 -7.32 5.71 -5.02
CA LYS A 80 -7.47 6.45 -3.78
C LYS A 80 -8.44 5.73 -2.85
N LEU A 81 -7.92 5.22 -1.74
CA LEU A 81 -8.69 4.72 -0.61
C LEU A 81 -8.97 5.87 0.35
N GLY A 82 -10.23 6.00 0.77
CA GLY A 82 -10.59 6.86 1.88
C GLY A 82 -10.03 6.38 3.22
N GLU A 83 -10.34 7.12 4.28
CA GLU A 83 -9.99 6.79 5.66
C GLU A 83 -10.93 5.71 6.22
N ASN A 84 -10.42 4.88 7.14
CA ASN A 84 -11.15 3.79 7.80
C ASN A 84 -11.79 2.78 6.84
N VAL A 85 -11.17 2.57 5.67
CA VAL A 85 -11.64 1.62 4.68
C VAL A 85 -10.99 0.27 4.92
N THR A 86 -11.79 -0.79 4.95
CA THR A 86 -11.30 -2.16 5.03
C THR A 86 -11.50 -2.87 3.69
N VAL A 87 -10.42 -3.34 3.11
CA VAL A 87 -10.38 -4.13 1.89
C VAL A 87 -10.34 -5.60 2.27
N SER A 88 -11.35 -6.35 1.86
CA SER A 88 -11.37 -7.80 2.07
C SER A 88 -10.23 -8.50 1.33
N LYS A 89 -9.83 -9.68 1.80
CA LYS A 89 -8.80 -10.50 1.15
C LYS A 89 -9.18 -10.83 -0.32
N GLY A 90 -8.19 -10.83 -1.21
CA GLY A 90 -8.38 -11.18 -2.62
C GLY A 90 -9.10 -10.13 -3.46
N VAL A 91 -9.18 -8.88 -2.98
CA VAL A 91 -9.80 -7.79 -3.73
C VAL A 91 -8.82 -7.20 -4.73
N LEU A 92 -9.30 -7.07 -5.97
CA LEU A 92 -8.67 -6.28 -7.01
C LEU A 92 -9.32 -4.89 -7.01
N TRP A 93 -8.57 -3.86 -6.64
CA TRP A 93 -9.06 -2.49 -6.63
C TRP A 93 -8.50 -1.71 -7.83
N GLN A 94 -9.36 -1.34 -8.76
CA GLN A 94 -9.03 -0.61 -9.98
C GLN A 94 -9.86 0.68 -10.06
N SER A 95 -9.22 1.84 -10.28
CA SER A 95 -9.94 3.12 -10.42
C SER A 95 -10.44 3.40 -11.84
N GLU A 96 -9.90 2.75 -12.88
CA GLU A 96 -10.41 2.90 -14.25
C GLU A 96 -10.50 1.58 -15.01
N GLY A 97 -11.72 1.29 -15.50
CA GLY A 97 -12.03 0.54 -16.72
C GLY A 97 -11.23 -0.72 -16.99
N PHE A 98 -11.76 -1.87 -16.57
CA PHE A 98 -11.38 -3.16 -17.14
C PHE A 98 -11.83 -3.21 -18.61
N SER A 99 -10.96 -2.82 -19.55
CA SER A 99 -11.15 -3.15 -20.96
C SER A 99 -10.43 -4.46 -21.23
N ALA A 100 -11.10 -5.58 -20.97
CA ALA A 100 -10.71 -6.84 -21.60
C ALA A 100 -10.89 -6.68 -23.12
N LYS A 101 -9.81 -6.89 -23.86
CA LYS A 101 -9.84 -7.02 -25.31
C LYS A 101 -9.81 -8.50 -25.67
#